data_AF-A0A3B4FYB0-F1
#
_entry.id   AF-A0A3B4FYB0-F1
#
_cell.length_a   1.000
_cell.length_b   1.000
_cell.length_c   1.000
_cell.angle_alpha   90.00
_cell.angle_beta   90.00
_cell.angle_gamma   90.00
#
_symmetry.space_group_name_H-M   'P 1'
#
loop_
_entity.id
_entity.type
_entity.pdbx_description
1 polymer ?
#
loop_
_entity_poly.entity_id
_entity_poly.type
_entity_poly.pdbx_seq_one_letter_code
_entity_poly.pdbx_strand_id
1 'polypeptide(L)'
;SLQYLILAGNLKSLAGLKMFTELEELIVDNNLLGNDLQLPRLPNLHTLTLNKNHISFQGRCSALLEHLADVTPSLEYLSLLGNEACPNQLVSPDKDEDDYQRYRYFVLYKLPQLKFLDTRKVTKREGMEAQERGAFMKVVKPKPEAVSYSHPLPYSPLPRGSRDPMTHKGVFAKCRYIYYGKHSEGNRFIRNDQL
;
A
#
# COMPACT_ATOMS: atom_id res chain seq x y z
N SER A 1 -33.96 -15.58 -7.11
CA SER A 1 -33.24 -14.46 -6.48
C SER A 1 -32.12 -13.99 -7.39
N LEU A 2 -31.72 -12.72 -7.28
CA LEU A 2 -30.67 -12.14 -8.13
C LEU A 2 -29.28 -12.44 -7.54
N GLN A 3 -28.45 -13.18 -8.27
CA GLN A 3 -27.08 -13.55 -7.87
C GLN A 3 -26.00 -12.65 -8.48
N TYR A 4 -26.31 -12.01 -9.61
CA TYR A 4 -25.38 -11.19 -10.37
C TYR A 4 -25.95 -9.79 -10.54
N LEU A 5 -25.14 -8.77 -10.24
CA LEU A 5 -25.56 -7.38 -10.38
C LEU A 5 -24.43 -6.50 -10.92
N ILE A 6 -24.74 -5.76 -11.99
CA ILE A 6 -23.89 -4.68 -12.50
C ILE A 6 -24.55 -3.35 -12.17
N LEU A 7 -23.79 -2.43 -11.58
CA LEU A 7 -24.24 -1.10 -11.25
C LEU A 7 -23.33 -0.05 -11.92
N ALA A 8 -23.96 0.88 -12.65
CA ALA A 8 -23.28 1.97 -13.32
C ALA A 8 -24.11 3.26 -13.20
N GLY A 9 -23.46 4.41 -13.35
CA GLY A 9 -24.14 5.72 -13.36
C GLY A 9 -23.63 6.69 -12.30
N ASN A 10 -22.31 6.80 -12.12
CA ASN A 10 -21.68 7.76 -11.20
C ASN A 10 -22.11 7.59 -9.74
N LEU A 11 -22.29 6.34 -9.30
CA LEU A 11 -22.74 6.04 -7.95
C LEU A 11 -21.71 6.46 -6.90
N LYS A 12 -22.20 6.99 -5.78
CA LYS A 12 -21.39 7.35 -4.60
C LYS A 12 -21.66 6.44 -3.39
N SER A 13 -22.67 5.57 -3.46
CA SER A 13 -23.06 4.68 -2.36
C SER A 13 -23.74 3.42 -2.88
N LEU A 14 -23.65 2.34 -2.09
CA LEU A 14 -24.26 1.04 -2.34
C LEU A 14 -25.23 0.60 -1.22
N ALA A 15 -25.75 1.56 -0.44
CA ALA A 15 -26.66 1.28 0.68
C ALA A 15 -27.94 0.52 0.28
N GLY A 16 -28.37 0.64 -0.98
CA GLY A 16 -29.54 -0.05 -1.53
C GLY A 16 -29.39 -1.57 -1.69
N LEU A 17 -28.21 -2.14 -1.45
CA LEU A 17 -27.95 -3.56 -1.68
C LEU A 17 -28.53 -4.51 -0.62
N LYS A 18 -29.18 -3.98 0.44
CA LYS A 18 -29.62 -4.78 1.60
C LYS A 18 -30.58 -5.92 1.27
N MET A 19 -31.34 -5.80 0.18
CA MET A 19 -32.34 -6.78 -0.24
C MET A 19 -31.77 -7.94 -1.06
N PHE A 20 -30.50 -7.85 -1.51
CA PHE A 20 -29.88 -8.84 -2.38
C PHE A 20 -29.07 -9.85 -1.55
N THR A 21 -29.76 -10.65 -0.73
CA THR A 21 -29.12 -11.62 0.18
C THR A 21 -28.38 -12.75 -0.53
N GLU A 22 -28.84 -13.10 -1.73
CA GLU A 22 -28.27 -14.15 -2.57
C GLU A 22 -27.22 -13.62 -3.57
N LEU A 23 -26.75 -12.38 -3.40
CA LEU A 23 -25.79 -11.79 -4.34
C LEU A 23 -24.43 -12.48 -4.21
N GLU A 24 -23.94 -12.99 -5.34
CA GLU A 24 -22.69 -13.73 -5.49
C GLU A 24 -21.63 -12.90 -6.22
N GLU A 25 -22.05 -12.11 -7.21
CA GLU A 25 -21.18 -11.26 -8.02
C GLU A 25 -21.70 -9.83 -8.14
N LEU A 26 -20.82 -8.88 -7.84
CA LEU A 26 -21.12 -7.46 -7.90
C LEU A 26 -20.06 -6.71 -8.69
N ILE A 27 -20.48 -6.12 -9.81
CA ILE A 27 -19.64 -5.32 -10.71
C ILE A 27 -20.05 -3.86 -10.58
N VAL A 28 -19.15 -3.01 -10.09
CA VAL A 28 -19.43 -1.58 -9.83
C VAL A 28 -18.34 -0.68 -10.41
N ASP A 29 -17.85 -1.08 -11.58
CA ASP A 29 -16.79 -0.38 -12.30
C ASP A 29 -17.24 0.99 -12.81
N ASN A 30 -16.31 1.95 -12.91
CA ASN A 30 -16.55 3.31 -13.43
C ASN A 30 -17.64 4.08 -12.66
N ASN A 31 -17.57 4.07 -11.33
CA ASN A 31 -18.41 4.88 -10.47
C ASN A 31 -17.57 5.89 -9.68
N LEU A 32 -18.17 6.57 -8.70
CA LEU A 32 -17.53 7.60 -7.89
C LEU A 32 -17.36 7.14 -6.44
N LEU A 33 -17.17 5.84 -6.20
CA LEU A 33 -17.07 5.27 -4.86
C LEU A 33 -15.71 5.61 -4.23
N GLY A 34 -15.73 6.07 -2.98
CA GLY A 34 -14.52 6.41 -2.21
C GLY A 34 -14.19 5.38 -1.13
N ASN A 35 -13.24 5.75 -0.26
CA ASN A 35 -12.87 4.93 0.90
C ASN A 35 -13.97 4.84 1.98
N ASP A 36 -15.02 5.65 1.85
CA ASP A 36 -16.23 5.66 2.67
C ASP A 36 -17.31 4.69 2.16
N LEU A 37 -17.00 3.89 1.13
CA LEU A 37 -17.89 2.86 0.64
C LEU A 37 -18.37 1.95 1.80
N GLN A 38 -19.68 1.76 1.87
CA GLN A 38 -20.35 0.86 2.81
C GLN A 38 -21.19 -0.14 2.02
N LEU A 39 -20.90 -1.42 2.25
CA LEU A 39 -21.72 -2.55 1.81
C LEU A 39 -22.54 -3.11 2.98
N PRO A 40 -23.79 -3.55 2.74
CA PRO A 40 -24.49 -4.40 3.70
C PRO A 40 -23.78 -5.76 3.80
N ARG A 41 -24.20 -6.60 4.75
CA ARG A 41 -23.70 -7.97 4.85
C ARG A 41 -24.16 -8.78 3.64
N LEU A 42 -23.21 -9.29 2.88
CA LEU A 42 -23.40 -10.08 1.65
C LEU A 42 -22.64 -11.40 1.81
N PRO A 43 -23.23 -12.39 2.51
CA PRO A 43 -22.52 -13.60 2.93
C PRO A 43 -22.09 -14.48 1.75
N ASN A 44 -22.79 -14.42 0.62
CA ASN A 44 -22.53 -15.24 -0.56
C ASN A 44 -21.66 -14.54 -1.61
N LEU A 45 -21.32 -13.25 -1.41
CA LEU A 45 -20.56 -12.48 -2.39
C LEU A 45 -19.13 -13.00 -2.48
N HIS A 46 -18.79 -13.62 -3.62
CA HIS A 46 -17.46 -14.14 -3.90
C HIS A 46 -16.69 -13.31 -4.92
N THR A 47 -17.37 -12.52 -5.75
CA THR A 47 -16.74 -11.66 -6.76
C THR A 47 -17.15 -10.19 -6.57
N LEU A 48 -16.17 -9.32 -6.36
CA LEU A 48 -16.37 -7.86 -6.28
C LEU A 48 -15.41 -7.12 -7.21
N THR A 49 -15.98 -6.29 -8.09
CA THR A 49 -15.20 -5.39 -8.96
C THR A 49 -15.54 -3.94 -8.61
N LEU A 50 -14.51 -3.14 -8.36
CA LEU A 50 -14.59 -1.72 -8.02
C LEU A 50 -13.65 -0.91 -8.92
N ASN A 51 -13.41 -1.35 -10.15
CA ASN A 51 -12.40 -0.74 -11.01
C ASN A 51 -12.78 0.71 -11.36
N LYS A 52 -11.77 1.57 -11.51
CA LYS A 52 -11.93 2.98 -11.92
C LYS A 52 -12.95 3.73 -11.03
N ASN A 53 -12.80 3.59 -9.72
CA ASN A 53 -13.47 4.40 -8.70
C ASN A 53 -12.45 5.38 -8.06
N HIS A 54 -12.82 6.00 -6.93
CA HIS A 54 -11.98 6.97 -6.19
C HIS A 54 -11.43 6.39 -4.88
N ILE A 55 -11.13 5.10 -4.84
CA ILE A 55 -10.53 4.43 -3.67
C ILE A 55 -9.04 4.80 -3.62
N SER A 56 -8.50 5.13 -2.44
CA SER A 56 -7.12 5.60 -2.29
C SER A 56 -6.47 5.03 -1.03
N PHE A 57 -5.19 4.60 -1.08
CA PHE A 57 -4.45 4.21 0.14
C PHE A 57 -4.01 5.37 1.03
N GLN A 58 -4.25 6.62 0.62
CA GLN A 58 -4.03 7.79 1.48
C GLN A 58 -5.08 7.81 2.61
N GLY A 59 -4.64 7.91 3.86
CA GLY A 59 -5.54 8.00 5.02
C GLY A 59 -6.13 6.66 5.50
N ARG A 60 -7.47 6.56 5.52
CA ARG A 60 -8.27 5.49 6.17
C ARG A 60 -8.54 4.25 5.30
N CYS A 61 -7.72 3.96 4.28
CA CYS A 61 -7.99 2.81 3.39
C CYS A 61 -8.01 1.43 4.08
N SER A 62 -7.38 1.30 5.26
CA SER A 62 -7.52 0.09 6.07
C SER A 62 -8.99 -0.17 6.45
N ALA A 63 -9.78 0.88 6.66
CA ALA A 63 -11.18 0.76 7.06
C ALA A 63 -12.04 0.13 5.97
N LEU A 64 -11.77 0.39 4.68
CA LEU A 64 -12.50 -0.25 3.60
C LEU A 64 -12.20 -1.75 3.54
N LEU A 65 -10.92 -2.14 3.60
CA LEU A 65 -10.55 -3.56 3.55
C LEU A 65 -11.06 -4.32 4.78
N GLU A 66 -11.01 -3.70 5.97
CA GLU A 66 -11.59 -4.25 7.20
C GLU A 66 -13.12 -4.40 7.07
N HIS A 67 -13.81 -3.39 6.54
CA HIS A 67 -15.24 -3.47 6.27
C HIS A 67 -15.58 -4.61 5.31
N LEU A 68 -14.83 -4.77 4.21
CA LEU A 68 -15.02 -5.87 3.27
C LEU A 68 -14.79 -7.23 3.94
N ALA A 69 -13.76 -7.37 4.78
CA ALA A 69 -13.50 -8.60 5.52
C ALA A 69 -14.71 -8.99 6.41
N ASP A 70 -15.34 -8.01 7.05
CA ASP A 70 -16.46 -8.23 7.97
C ASP A 70 -17.78 -8.58 7.24
N VAL A 71 -18.06 -7.89 6.13
CA VAL A 71 -19.39 -7.98 5.47
C VAL A 71 -19.43 -8.97 4.31
N THR A 72 -18.27 -9.38 3.78
CA THR A 72 -18.14 -10.33 2.65
C THR A 72 -17.23 -11.51 3.00
N PRO A 73 -17.66 -12.41 3.91
CA PRO A 73 -16.82 -13.52 4.39
C PRO A 73 -16.43 -14.53 3.29
N SER A 74 -17.21 -14.62 2.21
CA SER A 74 -16.97 -15.54 1.09
C SER A 74 -16.21 -14.89 -0.07
N LEU A 75 -15.67 -13.67 0.09
CA LEU A 75 -15.01 -12.95 -1.00
C LEU A 75 -13.75 -13.68 -1.48
N GLU A 76 -13.71 -14.08 -2.74
CA GLU A 76 -12.58 -14.81 -3.34
C GLU A 76 -11.87 -14.00 -4.43
N TYR A 77 -12.60 -13.11 -5.10
CA TYR A 77 -12.11 -12.24 -6.17
C TYR A 77 -12.39 -10.78 -5.83
N LEU A 78 -11.34 -9.96 -5.82
CA LEU A 78 -11.43 -8.52 -5.69
C LEU A 78 -10.65 -7.85 -6.82
N SER A 79 -11.21 -6.81 -7.44
CA SER A 79 -10.50 -5.98 -8.41
C SER A 79 -10.66 -4.49 -8.08
N LEU A 80 -9.53 -3.80 -7.93
CA LEU A 80 -9.41 -2.38 -7.60
C LEU A 80 -8.64 -1.60 -8.69
N LEU A 81 -8.49 -2.16 -9.88
CA LEU A 81 -7.70 -1.57 -10.97
C LEU A 81 -8.19 -0.16 -11.33
N GLY A 82 -7.25 0.74 -11.61
CA GLY A 82 -7.58 2.11 -12.01
C GLY A 82 -8.10 3.01 -10.89
N ASN A 83 -8.11 2.54 -9.64
CA ASN A 83 -8.24 3.40 -8.46
C ASN A 83 -6.88 4.01 -8.08
N GLU A 84 -6.86 5.12 -7.36
CA GLU A 84 -5.62 5.69 -6.80
C GLU A 84 -4.91 4.73 -5.83
N ALA A 85 -5.72 3.88 -5.19
CA ALA A 85 -5.30 2.78 -4.36
C ALA A 85 -4.41 1.80 -5.14
N CYS A 86 -4.84 1.32 -6.31
CA CYS A 86 -4.04 0.38 -7.08
C CYS A 86 -2.90 1.13 -7.80
N PRO A 87 -1.63 0.96 -7.42
CA PRO A 87 -0.52 1.58 -8.14
C PRO A 87 -0.41 0.89 -9.51
N ASN A 88 -0.52 1.65 -10.58
CA ASN A 88 -0.21 1.14 -11.91
C ASN A 88 0.58 2.22 -12.67
N GLN A 89 1.57 1.79 -13.44
CA GLN A 89 2.44 2.67 -14.24
C GLN A 89 1.62 3.56 -15.20
N LEU A 90 0.45 3.07 -15.64
CA LEU A 90 -0.47 3.81 -16.51
C LEU A 90 -1.14 5.03 -15.84
N VAL A 91 -1.28 5.01 -14.51
CA VAL A 91 -1.97 6.06 -13.74
C VAL A 91 -0.97 6.95 -13.01
N SER A 92 0.18 6.41 -12.64
CA SER A 92 1.26 7.13 -11.95
C SER A 92 2.61 6.63 -12.47
N PRO A 93 3.29 7.37 -13.37
CA PRO A 93 4.55 6.93 -13.97
C PRO A 93 5.69 6.80 -12.96
N ASP A 94 5.55 7.41 -11.78
CA ASP A 94 6.51 7.29 -10.69
C ASP A 94 6.44 5.94 -9.94
N LYS A 95 5.40 5.12 -10.19
CA LYS A 95 5.19 3.86 -9.47
C LYS A 95 5.60 2.67 -10.32
N ASP A 96 6.36 1.75 -9.74
CA ASP A 96 6.89 0.56 -10.42
C ASP A 96 6.19 -0.75 -9.98
N GLU A 97 6.72 -1.90 -10.40
CA GLU A 97 6.20 -3.21 -9.97
C GLU A 97 6.40 -3.46 -8.46
N ASP A 98 7.41 -2.85 -7.82
CA ASP A 98 7.65 -3.00 -6.39
C ASP A 98 6.58 -2.25 -5.57
N ASP A 99 6.10 -1.09 -6.03
CA ASP A 99 4.91 -0.43 -5.48
C ASP A 99 3.67 -1.33 -5.55
N TYR A 100 3.45 -1.98 -6.70
CA TYR A 100 2.34 -2.91 -6.87
C TYR A 100 2.47 -4.13 -5.96
N GLN A 101 3.68 -4.66 -5.80
CA GLN A 101 3.92 -5.80 -4.92
C GLN A 101 3.62 -5.46 -3.46
N ARG A 102 4.00 -4.26 -2.99
CA ARG A 102 3.68 -3.77 -1.64
C ARG A 102 2.17 -3.63 -1.43
N TYR A 103 1.49 -2.97 -2.38
CA TYR A 103 0.02 -2.88 -2.40
C TYR A 103 -0.62 -4.26 -2.30
N ARG A 104 -0.19 -5.19 -3.16
CA ARG A 104 -0.72 -6.55 -3.23
C ARG A 104 -0.57 -7.29 -1.90
N TYR A 105 0.61 -7.26 -1.28
CA TYR A 105 0.80 -7.87 0.04
C TYR A 105 -0.03 -7.21 1.14
N PHE A 106 -0.21 -5.89 1.09
CA PHE A 106 -1.06 -5.20 2.05
C PHE A 106 -2.54 -5.62 1.93
N VAL A 107 -3.08 -5.72 0.72
CA VAL A 107 -4.46 -6.17 0.50
C VAL A 107 -4.63 -7.62 0.93
N LEU A 108 -3.70 -8.51 0.55
CA LEU A 108 -3.76 -9.93 0.92
C LEU A 108 -3.60 -10.16 2.42
N TYR A 109 -2.85 -9.30 3.12
CA TYR A 109 -2.78 -9.32 4.58
C TYR A 109 -4.13 -8.97 5.24
N LYS A 110 -4.89 -8.05 4.65
CA LYS A 110 -6.21 -7.65 5.16
C LYS A 110 -7.33 -8.61 4.74
N LEU A 111 -7.20 -9.24 3.57
CA LEU A 111 -8.17 -10.17 2.99
C LEU A 111 -7.46 -11.50 2.62
N PRO A 112 -7.04 -12.30 3.62
CA PRO A 112 -6.23 -13.51 3.39
C PRO A 112 -7.00 -14.62 2.66
N GLN A 113 -8.32 -14.54 2.56
CA GLN A 113 -9.16 -15.52 1.87
C GLN A 113 -9.17 -15.37 0.34
N LEU A 114 -8.65 -14.26 -0.20
CA LEU A 114 -8.69 -14.00 -1.64
C LEU A 114 -7.92 -15.05 -2.43
N LYS A 115 -8.55 -15.57 -3.48
CA LYS A 115 -7.93 -16.45 -4.49
C LYS A 115 -7.42 -15.65 -5.68
N PHE A 116 -8.01 -14.49 -5.95
CA PHE A 116 -7.63 -13.60 -7.03
C PHE A 116 -7.68 -12.15 -6.53
N LEU A 117 -6.65 -11.39 -6.88
CA LEU A 117 -6.62 -9.95 -6.69
C LEU A 117 -6.23 -9.30 -8.01
N ASP A 118 -7.07 -8.37 -8.45
CA ASP A 118 -6.99 -7.66 -9.71
C ASP A 118 -6.95 -8.64 -10.91
N THR A 119 -5.85 -8.65 -11.67
CA THR A 119 -5.69 -9.54 -12.84
C THR A 119 -4.99 -10.86 -12.53
N ARG A 120 -4.48 -11.05 -11.29
CA ARG A 120 -3.55 -12.15 -10.98
C ARG A 120 -4.10 -13.05 -9.86
N LYS A 121 -4.03 -14.37 -10.08
CA LYS A 121 -4.27 -15.38 -9.06
C LYS A 121 -3.29 -15.22 -7.90
N VAL A 122 -3.77 -15.37 -6.67
CA VAL A 122 -2.95 -15.36 -5.46
C VAL A 122 -2.20 -16.68 -5.36
N THR A 123 -0.88 -16.59 -5.22
CA THR A 123 -0.03 -17.76 -5.00
C THR A 123 0.17 -18.03 -3.51
N LYS A 124 0.48 -19.28 -3.15
CA LYS A 124 0.81 -19.63 -1.75
C LYS A 124 1.96 -18.80 -1.18
N ARG A 125 2.97 -18.51 -2.01
CA ARG A 125 4.12 -17.68 -1.62
C ARG A 125 3.68 -16.26 -1.27
N GLU A 126 2.85 -15.65 -2.11
CA GLU A 126 2.34 -14.30 -1.83
C GLU A 126 1.52 -14.26 -0.55
N GLY A 127 0.68 -15.28 -0.30
CA GLY A 127 -0.07 -15.40 0.95
C GLY A 127 0.84 -15.48 2.19
N MET A 128 1.91 -16.27 2.14
CA MET A 128 2.89 -16.35 3.23
C MET A 128 3.61 -15.00 3.45
N GLU A 129 4.11 -14.37 2.39
CA GLU A 129 4.80 -13.07 2.47
C GLU A 129 3.87 -11.96 3.00
N ALA A 130 2.62 -11.95 2.54
CA ALA A 130 1.60 -11.02 3.04
C ALA A 130 1.35 -11.23 4.55
N GLN A 131 1.28 -12.48 5.01
CA GLN A 131 1.08 -12.77 6.42
C GLN A 131 2.27 -12.34 7.29
N GLU A 132 3.50 -12.55 6.81
CA GLU A 132 4.71 -12.18 7.56
C GLU A 132 4.96 -10.68 7.59
N ARG A 133 4.72 -9.98 6.48
CA ARG A 133 5.21 -8.60 6.27
C ARG A 133 4.14 -7.60 5.88
N GLY A 134 2.96 -8.04 5.45
CA GLY A 134 1.94 -7.20 4.84
C GLY A 134 1.43 -6.07 5.74
N ALA A 135 1.46 -6.24 7.08
CA ALA A 135 1.16 -5.18 8.04
C ALA A 135 2.00 -3.90 7.85
N PHE A 136 3.25 -4.05 7.37
CA PHE A 136 4.19 -2.96 7.15
C PHE A 136 4.23 -2.46 5.71
N MET A 137 3.48 -3.10 4.80
CA MET A 137 3.44 -2.74 3.38
C MET A 137 2.45 -1.61 3.07
N LYS A 138 1.82 -1.04 4.10
CA LYS A 138 0.97 0.16 3.95
C LYS A 138 1.84 1.32 3.48
N VAL A 139 1.65 1.74 2.22
CA VAL A 139 2.32 2.91 1.66
C VAL A 139 1.73 4.17 2.30
N VAL A 140 2.47 4.78 3.22
CA VAL A 140 2.17 6.12 3.74
C VAL A 140 3.08 7.09 3.01
N LYS A 141 2.52 7.90 2.11
CA LYS A 141 3.26 9.07 1.61
C LYS A 141 3.39 10.05 2.77
N PRO A 142 4.60 10.51 3.14
CA PRO A 142 4.74 11.66 4.01
C PRO A 142 3.92 12.79 3.41
N LYS A 143 3.10 13.47 4.21
CA LYS A 143 2.54 14.74 3.75
C LYS A 143 3.74 15.62 3.40
N PRO A 144 3.72 16.36 2.27
CA PRO A 144 4.67 17.45 2.09
C PRO A 144 4.37 18.42 3.22
N GLU A 145 5.12 18.32 4.32
CA GLU A 145 5.12 19.35 5.33
C GLU A 145 5.48 20.63 4.58
N ALA A 146 4.62 21.66 4.71
CA ALA A 146 4.99 22.99 4.30
C ALA A 146 6.33 23.26 4.99
N VAL A 147 7.41 23.27 4.21
CA VAL A 147 8.77 23.49 4.70
C VAL A 147 8.76 24.89 5.30
N SER A 148 8.47 24.99 6.59
CA SER A 148 8.77 26.19 7.34
C SER A 148 10.28 26.31 7.28
N TYR A 149 10.78 27.29 6.55
CA TYR A 149 12.18 27.70 6.48
C TYR A 149 12.65 28.14 7.88
N SER A 150 12.74 27.20 8.81
CA SER A 150 13.49 27.36 10.05
C SER A 150 14.96 27.32 9.62
N HIS A 151 15.64 28.42 9.94
CA HIS A 151 16.98 28.71 9.45
C HIS A 151 17.93 27.54 9.75
N PRO A 152 18.85 27.19 8.83
CA PRO A 152 19.72 26.05 9.04
C PRO A 152 20.67 26.33 10.21
N LEU A 153 20.43 25.66 11.34
CA LEU A 153 21.46 25.51 12.36
C LEU A 153 22.57 24.64 11.76
N PRO A 154 23.85 25.03 11.89
CA PRO A 154 24.97 24.25 11.35
C PRO A 154 25.02 22.89 12.04
N TYR A 155 24.65 21.86 11.29
CA TYR A 155 24.77 20.48 11.72
C TYR A 155 26.26 20.14 11.91
N SER A 156 26.67 19.86 13.15
CA SER A 156 28.02 19.38 13.45
C SER A 156 27.92 17.96 13.98
N PRO A 157 28.27 16.94 13.18
CA PRO A 157 28.10 15.52 13.53
C PRO A 157 29.09 15.03 14.59
N LEU A 158 29.95 15.90 15.11
CA LEU A 158 30.98 15.55 16.09
C LEU A 158 30.61 16.10 17.47
N PRO A 159 30.76 15.31 18.54
CA PRO A 159 30.56 15.81 19.89
C PRO A 159 31.52 16.99 20.14
N ARG A 160 30.98 18.12 20.62
CA ARG A 160 31.79 19.26 21.06
C ARG A 160 32.49 18.90 22.36
N GLY A 161 33.62 18.21 22.25
CA GLY A 161 34.48 17.88 23.37
C GLY A 161 35.92 18.10 22.96
N SER A 162 36.57 19.11 23.56
CA SER A 162 38.03 19.17 23.62
C SER A 162 38.50 17.94 24.38
N ARG A 163 39.00 16.92 23.67
CA ARG A 163 39.59 15.73 24.29
C ARG A 163 41.06 16.01 24.61
N ASP A 164 41.42 15.71 25.85
CA ASP A 164 42.79 15.75 26.36
C ASP A 164 43.72 14.85 25.51
N PRO A 165 44.86 15.35 25.00
CA PRO A 165 45.82 14.60 24.18
C PRO A 165 46.30 13.28 24.79
N MET A 166 46.17 13.11 26.12
CA MET A 166 46.69 11.93 26.82
C MET A 166 45.78 10.69 26.77
N THR A 167 44.54 10.80 26.29
CA THR A 167 43.55 9.69 26.29
C THR A 167 43.34 9.06 24.92
N HIS A 168 44.41 8.55 24.31
CA HIS A 168 44.28 7.72 23.11
C HIS A 168 43.95 6.27 23.51
N LYS A 169 42.75 5.80 23.16
CA LYS A 169 42.46 4.37 23.01
C LYS A 169 42.09 4.15 21.54
N GLY A 170 43.11 3.98 20.70
CA GLY A 170 42.92 3.64 19.30
C GLY A 170 42.34 2.22 19.19
N VAL A 171 41.15 2.08 18.63
CA VAL A 171 40.60 0.78 18.26
C VAL A 171 40.82 0.59 16.76
N PHE A 172 41.72 -0.31 16.40
CA PHE A 172 41.96 -0.71 15.02
C PHE A 172 40.89 -1.75 14.63
N ALA A 173 39.76 -1.30 14.07
CA ALA A 173 38.75 -2.19 13.52
C ALA A 173 38.89 -2.26 12.00
N LYS A 174 39.31 -3.43 11.50
CA LYS A 174 39.35 -3.71 10.05
C LYS A 174 37.94 -4.01 9.56
N CYS A 175 37.21 -2.98 9.13
CA CYS A 175 35.92 -3.16 8.48
C CYS A 175 36.11 -3.88 7.13
N ARG A 176 35.65 -5.13 7.02
CA ARG A 176 35.69 -5.94 5.77
C ARG A 176 34.34 -6.00 5.06
N TYR A 177 33.44 -5.05 5.34
CA TYR A 177 32.15 -5.01 4.68
C TYR A 177 32.18 -3.91 3.60
N ILE A 178 32.39 -4.33 2.35
CA ILE A 178 32.22 -3.45 1.20
C ILE A 178 30.80 -3.68 0.66
N TYR A 179 29.94 -2.69 0.83
CA TYR A 179 28.57 -2.71 0.32
C TYR A 179 28.55 -2.24 -1.14
N TYR A 180 28.15 -3.12 -2.05
CA TYR A 180 28.02 -2.83 -3.49
C TYR A 180 26.55 -2.69 -3.93
N GLY A 181 25.69 -2.12 -3.09
CA GLY A 181 24.29 -1.91 -3.45
C GLY A 181 24.04 -0.54 -4.11
N LYS A 182 23.39 -0.55 -5.28
CA LYS A 182 22.94 0.67 -5.98
C LYS A 182 21.69 1.33 -5.36
N HIS A 183 21.16 0.80 -4.26
CA HIS A 183 19.85 1.19 -3.70
C HIS A 183 19.91 1.80 -2.30
N SER A 184 21.05 2.33 -1.85
CA SER A 184 21.07 3.16 -0.64
C SER A 184 20.65 4.59 -1.01
N GLU A 185 19.50 5.04 -0.51
CA GLU A 185 19.08 6.44 -0.63
C GLU A 185 20.13 7.44 -0.08
N GLY A 186 21.02 6.97 0.80
CA GLY A 186 22.09 7.77 1.41
C GLY A 186 23.29 8.06 0.50
N ASN A 187 23.42 7.41 -0.67
CA ASN A 187 24.57 7.61 -1.57
C ASN A 187 24.35 8.69 -2.64
N ARG A 188 23.23 9.43 -2.59
CA ARG A 188 22.81 10.38 -3.62
C ARG A 188 23.76 11.57 -3.84
N PHE A 189 24.65 11.83 -2.88
CA PHE A 189 25.53 13.01 -2.88
C PHE A 189 27.03 12.68 -2.84
N ILE A 190 27.42 11.41 -2.87
CA ILE A 190 28.85 11.07 -2.93
C ILE A 190 29.32 11.20 -4.38
N ARG A 191 30.04 12.29 -4.66
CA ARG A 191 30.76 12.48 -5.92
C ARG A 191 32.23 12.15 -5.68
N ASN A 192 32.77 11.23 -6.47
CA ASN A 192 34.19 10.96 -6.50
C ASN A 192 34.87 12.03 -7.34
N ASP A 193 35.19 13.18 -6.74
CA ASP A 193 36.11 14.13 -7.34
C ASP A 193 37.47 13.97 -6.65
N GLN A 194 38.26 13.01 -7.14
CA GLN A 194 39.73 13.00 -7.15
C GLN A 194 40.25 11.63 -7.63
N LEU A 195 40.82 11.63 -8.84
CA LEU A 195 41.87 10.71 -9.28
C LEU A 195 43.19 11.48 -9.26
#